data_AF-A0A2T3JA36-F1
#
_entry.id   AF-A0A2T3JA36-F1
#
_cell.length_a   1.000
_cell.length_b   1.000
_cell.length_c   1.000
_cell.angle_alpha   90.00
_cell.angle_beta   90.00
_cell.angle_gamma   90.00
#
_symmetry.space_group_name_H-M   'P 1'
#
loop_
_entity.id
_entity.type
_entity.pdbx_description
1 polymer ?
#
loop_
_entity_poly.entity_id
_entity_poly.type
_entity_poly.pdbx_seq_one_letter_code
_entity_poly.pdbx_strand_id
1 'polypeptide(L)'
;MKKTLSALLTIAASYPAIAAPQIPSDAEIQGRNTYFITPYKATCDVIPVNQPTSNTAEEAMQLEQIFDKTLGYSLTLNAKGQAYIQLAIKEWNEKMVFAVNPDVKITIKGADINGQYITNKYCLKQNLALHHVNTHEWGSYLVELQGKPNQLISLRIVKE
;
A
#
# COMPACT_ATOMS: atom_id res chain seq x y z
N MET A 1 49.94 -23.38 36.03
CA MET A 1 49.56 -23.42 34.61
C MET A 1 48.10 -23.00 34.47
N LYS A 2 47.81 -21.77 34.04
CA LYS A 2 46.44 -21.31 33.75
C LYS A 2 46.33 -21.13 32.23
N LYS A 3 45.56 -21.99 31.57
CA LYS A 3 45.23 -21.87 30.14
C LYS A 3 44.01 -20.96 30.02
N THR A 4 44.18 -19.81 29.39
CA THR A 4 43.10 -18.92 28.97
C THR A 4 42.52 -19.46 27.65
N LEU A 5 41.27 -19.93 27.68
CA LEU A 5 40.48 -20.14 26.46
C LEU A 5 39.81 -18.81 26.11
N SER A 6 40.21 -18.20 25.00
CA SER A 6 39.39 -17.19 24.33
C SER A 6 38.47 -17.89 23.33
N ALA A 7 37.17 -17.90 23.62
CA ALA A 7 36.16 -18.29 22.65
C ALA A 7 35.75 -17.05 21.85
N LEU A 8 36.03 -17.04 20.55
CA LEU A 8 35.50 -16.04 19.62
C LEU A 8 33.99 -16.25 19.47
N LEU A 9 33.19 -15.29 19.94
CA LEU A 9 31.78 -15.17 19.57
C LEU A 9 31.72 -14.68 18.12
N THR A 10 31.32 -15.56 17.19
CA THR A 10 30.88 -15.18 15.85
C THR A 10 29.41 -14.80 15.94
N ILE A 11 29.12 -13.50 15.93
CA ILE A 11 27.75 -12.98 15.86
C ILE A 11 27.32 -13.10 14.40
N ALA A 12 26.59 -14.17 14.07
CA ALA A 12 25.91 -14.28 12.78
C ALA A 12 24.83 -13.20 12.74
N ALA A 13 25.05 -12.14 11.96
CA ALA A 13 24.03 -11.15 11.66
C ALA A 13 22.94 -11.82 10.81
N SER A 14 21.91 -12.32 11.48
CA SER A 14 20.67 -12.75 10.85
C SER A 14 19.96 -11.50 10.31
N TYR A 15 20.13 -11.20 9.02
CA TYR A 15 19.26 -10.25 8.35
C TYR A 15 17.85 -10.84 8.36
N PRO A 16 16.81 -10.09 8.81
CA PRO A 16 15.45 -10.57 8.71
C PRO A 16 15.14 -10.78 7.22
N ALA A 17 14.85 -12.02 6.84
CA ALA A 17 14.33 -12.32 5.53
C ALA A 17 12.97 -11.62 5.42
N ILE A 18 12.90 -10.56 4.61
CA ILE A 18 11.64 -9.90 4.30
C ILE A 18 10.86 -10.90 3.44
N ALA A 19 9.78 -11.45 3.98
CA ALA A 19 8.92 -12.36 3.23
C ALA A 19 8.47 -11.68 1.93
N ALA A 20 8.62 -12.39 0.81
CA ALA A 20 8.10 -11.91 -0.46
C ALA A 20 6.58 -11.70 -0.32
N PRO A 21 6.01 -10.64 -0.92
CA PRO A 21 4.57 -10.40 -0.85
C PRO A 21 3.81 -11.66 -1.30
N GLN A 22 2.91 -12.14 -0.45
CA GLN A 22 2.17 -13.36 -0.71
C GLN A 22 1.20 -13.11 -1.87
N ILE A 23 1.38 -13.85 -2.97
CA ILE A 23 0.42 -13.87 -4.07
C ILE A 23 -0.81 -14.64 -3.58
N PRO A 24 -2.02 -14.04 -3.60
CA PRO A 24 -3.22 -14.70 -3.10
C PRO A 24 -3.59 -15.88 -4.00
N SER A 25 -4.12 -16.95 -3.39
CA SER A 25 -4.63 -18.11 -4.14
C SER A 25 -5.92 -17.77 -4.89
N ASP A 26 -6.26 -18.52 -5.94
CA ASP A 26 -7.52 -18.32 -6.68
C ASP A 26 -8.77 -18.41 -5.78
N ALA A 27 -8.73 -19.31 -4.78
CA ALA A 27 -9.80 -19.46 -3.80
C ALA A 27 -9.93 -18.23 -2.91
N GLU A 28 -8.80 -17.65 -2.47
CA GLU A 28 -8.79 -16.40 -1.72
C GLU A 28 -9.32 -15.24 -2.58
N ILE A 29 -8.83 -15.11 -3.82
CA ILE A 29 -9.29 -14.08 -4.75
C ILE A 29 -10.80 -14.19 -4.94
N GLN A 30 -11.34 -15.40 -5.17
CA GLN A 30 -12.77 -15.62 -5.32
C GLN A 30 -13.55 -15.28 -4.04
N GLY A 31 -13.08 -15.74 -2.89
CA GLY A 31 -13.72 -15.51 -1.59
C GLY A 31 -13.80 -14.02 -1.26
N ARG A 32 -12.68 -13.29 -1.41
CA ARG A 32 -12.62 -11.85 -1.13
C ARG A 32 -13.44 -11.02 -2.10
N ASN A 33 -13.40 -11.33 -3.40
CA ASN A 33 -14.27 -10.65 -4.36
C ASN A 33 -15.76 -10.84 -4.02
N THR A 34 -16.14 -12.01 -3.51
CA THR A 34 -17.53 -12.27 -3.09
C THR A 34 -17.89 -11.51 -1.83
N TYR A 35 -17.02 -11.54 -0.82
CA TYR A 35 -17.27 -10.93 0.49
C TYR A 35 -17.23 -9.39 0.45
N PHE A 36 -16.26 -8.80 -0.26
CA PHE A 36 -16.03 -7.36 -0.35
C PHE A 36 -16.58 -6.75 -1.65
N ILE A 37 -17.72 -7.24 -2.13
CA ILE A 37 -18.32 -6.79 -3.40
C ILE A 37 -18.54 -5.27 -3.46
N THR A 38 -19.05 -4.67 -2.37
CA THR A 38 -19.38 -3.25 -2.31
C THR A 38 -18.15 -2.36 -2.47
N PRO A 39 -17.11 -2.45 -1.62
CA PRO A 39 -15.92 -1.61 -1.79
C PRO A 39 -15.20 -1.92 -3.11
N TYR A 40 -15.17 -3.17 -3.57
CA TYR A 40 -14.48 -3.51 -4.82
C TYR A 40 -15.14 -2.88 -6.04
N LYS A 41 -16.48 -2.85 -6.09
CA LYS A 41 -17.22 -2.10 -7.11
C LYS A 41 -17.00 -0.59 -6.95
N ALA A 42 -16.98 -0.07 -5.74
CA ALA A 42 -16.74 1.35 -5.50
C ALA A 42 -15.39 1.82 -6.07
N THR A 43 -14.34 0.98 -6.00
CA THR A 43 -13.05 1.33 -6.63
C THR A 43 -13.16 1.51 -8.15
N CYS A 44 -14.15 0.91 -8.81
CA CYS A 44 -14.34 0.98 -10.25
C CYS A 44 -14.88 2.35 -10.71
N ASP A 45 -15.68 2.99 -9.86
CA ASP A 45 -16.38 4.25 -10.15
C ASP A 45 -15.55 5.49 -9.77
N VAL A 46 -14.45 5.31 -9.04
CA VAL A 46 -13.54 6.40 -8.68
C VAL A 46 -12.77 6.87 -9.92
N ILE A 47 -13.03 8.12 -10.30
CA ILE A 47 -12.32 8.81 -11.38
C ILE A 47 -11.02 9.40 -10.79
N PRO A 48 -9.83 8.94 -11.21
CA PRO A 48 -8.59 9.50 -10.71
C PRO A 48 -8.36 10.91 -11.25
N VAL A 49 -7.99 11.83 -10.36
CA VAL A 49 -7.56 13.18 -10.75
C VAL A 49 -6.04 13.24 -10.83
N ASN A 50 -5.52 14.05 -11.77
CA ASN A 50 -4.08 14.25 -11.87
C ASN A 50 -3.59 15.01 -10.64
N GLN A 51 -2.68 14.41 -9.88
CA GLN A 51 -2.09 15.04 -8.70
C GLN A 51 -0.58 15.21 -8.92
N PRO A 52 0.02 16.35 -8.54
CA PRO A 52 1.46 16.47 -8.47
C PRO A 52 2.05 15.34 -7.63
N THR A 53 3.03 14.61 -8.17
CA THR A 53 3.72 13.56 -7.43
C THR A 53 4.60 14.20 -6.36
N SER A 54 4.36 13.86 -5.09
CA SER A 54 5.33 14.11 -4.03
C SER A 54 6.47 13.10 -4.16
N ASN A 55 7.68 13.60 -4.39
CA ASN A 55 8.88 12.79 -4.62
C ASN A 55 9.61 12.44 -3.32
N THR A 56 9.25 13.09 -2.20
CA THR A 56 9.75 12.80 -0.85
C THR A 56 8.59 12.74 0.16
N ALA A 57 8.88 12.20 1.35
CA ALA A 57 7.94 12.17 2.46
C ALA A 57 7.57 13.59 2.92
N GLU A 58 8.54 14.50 2.98
CA GLU A 58 8.35 15.89 3.42
C GLU A 58 7.46 16.67 2.46
N GLU A 59 7.62 16.46 1.15
CA GLU A 59 6.73 17.03 0.13
C GLU A 59 5.29 16.53 0.32
N ALA A 60 5.12 15.24 0.59
CA ALA A 60 3.80 14.65 0.82
C ALA A 60 3.11 15.23 2.06
N MET A 61 3.86 15.50 3.14
CA MET A 61 3.33 16.13 4.35
C MET A 61 2.73 17.52 4.10
N GLN A 62 3.25 18.28 3.13
CA GLN A 62 2.69 19.58 2.76
C GLN A 62 1.39 19.47 1.93
N LEU A 63 1.09 18.28 1.43
CA LEU A 63 -0.04 17.98 0.56
C LEU A 63 -1.00 16.97 1.21
N GLU A 64 -1.11 16.99 2.53
CA GLU A 64 -1.95 16.05 3.28
C GLU A 64 -3.40 16.05 2.79
N GLN A 65 -3.91 14.84 2.53
CA GLN A 65 -5.27 14.61 2.05
C GLN A 65 -6.10 13.94 3.14
N ILE A 66 -7.23 14.56 3.47
CA ILE A 66 -8.18 13.96 4.40
C ILE A 66 -8.91 12.82 3.70
N PHE A 67 -8.90 11.64 4.31
CA PHE A 67 -9.73 10.53 3.86
C PHE A 67 -11.10 10.57 4.57
N ASP A 68 -12.13 10.99 3.84
CA ASP A 68 -13.51 11.08 4.33
C ASP A 68 -14.49 10.13 3.62
N LYS A 69 -14.31 9.92 2.31
CA LYS A 69 -15.15 9.03 1.49
C LYS A 69 -14.33 8.19 0.52
N THR A 70 -13.78 8.82 -0.51
CA THR A 70 -13.06 8.15 -1.60
C THR A 70 -12.03 9.10 -2.20
N LEU A 71 -10.84 8.60 -2.50
CA LEU A 71 -9.77 9.35 -3.13
C LEU A 71 -9.32 8.65 -4.41
N GLY A 72 -9.00 9.42 -5.44
CA GLY A 72 -8.58 8.90 -6.74
C GLY A 72 -7.47 9.74 -7.32
N TYR A 73 -6.35 9.10 -7.64
CA TYR A 73 -5.14 9.77 -8.09
C TYR A 73 -4.60 9.14 -9.38
N SER A 74 -4.18 10.00 -10.29
CA SER A 74 -3.28 9.67 -11.39
C SER A 74 -1.98 10.41 -11.13
N LEU A 75 -0.88 9.67 -11.02
CA LEU A 75 0.42 10.23 -10.67
C LEU A 75 1.54 9.50 -11.40
N THR A 76 2.65 10.19 -11.64
CA THR A 76 3.83 9.63 -12.29
C THR A 76 4.90 9.39 -11.23
N LEU A 77 5.33 8.14 -11.04
CA LEU A 77 6.42 7.82 -10.12
C LEU A 77 7.70 8.55 -10.52
N ASN A 78 8.52 8.92 -9.54
CA ASN A 78 9.75 9.67 -9.79
C ASN A 78 10.82 8.84 -10.53
N ALA A 79 11.99 9.41 -10.78
CA ALA A 79 13.10 8.74 -11.45
C ALA A 79 13.64 7.49 -10.70
N LYS A 80 13.29 7.32 -9.42
CA LYS A 80 13.59 6.12 -8.61
C LYS A 80 12.42 5.14 -8.57
N GLY A 81 11.32 5.43 -9.24
CA GLY A 81 10.10 4.64 -9.20
C GLY A 81 9.34 4.77 -7.88
N GLN A 82 9.40 5.94 -7.23
CA GLN A 82 8.74 6.18 -5.94
C GLN A 82 7.76 7.37 -6.01
N ALA A 83 6.73 7.32 -5.17
CA ALA A 83 5.84 8.45 -4.88
C ALA A 83 5.31 8.35 -3.45
N TYR A 84 4.97 9.49 -2.86
CA TYR A 84 4.51 9.59 -1.48
C TYR A 84 3.16 10.32 -1.40
N ILE A 85 2.26 9.80 -0.57
CA ILE A 85 0.96 10.43 -0.28
C ILE A 85 0.79 10.46 1.23
N GLN A 86 0.44 11.63 1.76
CA GLN A 86 0.10 11.80 3.17
C GLN A 86 -1.42 11.74 3.32
N LEU A 87 -1.92 10.79 4.10
CA LEU A 87 -3.36 10.64 4.39
C LEU A 87 -3.64 11.04 5.84
N ALA A 88 -4.62 11.93 6.04
CA ALA A 88 -5.19 12.20 7.36
C ALA A 88 -6.43 11.33 7.58
N ILE A 89 -6.38 10.49 8.61
CA ILE A 89 -7.43 9.55 9.00
C ILE A 89 -8.11 10.10 10.25
N LYS A 90 -9.43 10.28 10.17
CA LYS A 90 -10.23 10.91 11.23
C LYS A 90 -10.89 9.91 12.18
N GLU A 91 -11.05 8.67 11.74
CA GLU A 91 -11.74 7.63 12.49
C GLU A 91 -10.75 6.61 13.05
N TRP A 92 -11.06 6.08 14.22
CA TRP A 92 -10.32 4.98 14.82
C TRP A 92 -10.59 3.67 14.05
N ASN A 93 -9.57 2.85 13.78
CA ASN A 93 -9.69 1.58 13.07
C ASN A 93 -10.33 1.74 11.68
N GLU A 94 -9.91 2.76 10.92
CA GLU A 94 -10.40 2.99 9.58
C GLU A 94 -9.93 1.87 8.65
N LYS A 95 -10.89 1.22 7.99
CA LYS A 95 -10.65 0.16 7.01
C LYS A 95 -10.84 0.69 5.60
N MET A 96 -9.86 0.43 4.75
CA MET A 96 -9.79 0.97 3.41
C MET A 96 -9.39 -0.11 2.42
N VAL A 97 -9.90 0.01 1.19
CA VAL A 97 -9.41 -0.74 0.04
C VAL A 97 -8.65 0.20 -0.88
N PHE A 98 -7.36 -0.09 -1.06
CA PHE A 98 -6.49 0.58 -2.01
C PHE A 98 -6.50 -0.22 -3.31
N ALA A 99 -6.79 0.42 -4.44
CA ALA A 99 -6.70 -0.16 -5.77
C ALA A 99 -5.59 0.54 -6.56
N VAL A 100 -4.57 -0.20 -6.99
CA VAL A 100 -3.41 0.33 -7.71
C VAL A 100 -2.98 -0.59 -8.84
N ASN A 101 -2.14 -0.13 -9.77
CA ASN A 101 -1.54 -0.98 -10.78
C ASN A 101 -0.86 -2.24 -10.16
N PRO A 102 -1.03 -3.45 -10.72
CA PRO A 102 -0.54 -4.69 -10.11
C PRO A 102 0.97 -4.78 -9.89
N ASP A 103 1.76 -3.99 -10.62
CA ASP A 103 3.23 -3.94 -10.47
C ASP A 103 3.70 -2.84 -9.51
N VAL A 104 2.78 -2.19 -8.79
CA VAL A 104 3.08 -1.18 -7.77
C VAL A 104 2.94 -1.79 -6.38
N LYS A 105 4.00 -1.68 -5.59
CA LYS A 105 4.01 -2.01 -4.16
C LYS A 105 3.51 -0.81 -3.35
N ILE A 106 2.65 -1.08 -2.37
CA ILE A 106 2.19 -0.11 -1.38
C ILE A 106 2.84 -0.43 -0.03
N THR A 107 3.36 0.57 0.65
CA THR A 107 3.79 0.50 2.05
C THR A 107 3.16 1.65 2.83
N ILE A 108 2.60 1.38 4.02
CA ILE A 108 1.99 2.40 4.86
C ILE A 108 2.51 2.21 6.28
N LYS A 109 3.27 3.19 6.78
CA LYS A 109 3.87 3.07 8.11
C LYS A 109 2.78 3.23 9.18
N GLY A 110 2.72 2.28 10.12
CA GLY A 110 1.78 2.32 11.26
C GLY A 110 0.38 1.76 10.95
N ALA A 111 0.15 1.25 9.74
CA ALA A 111 -1.08 0.57 9.35
C ALA A 111 -0.80 -0.89 8.96
N ASP A 112 -1.79 -1.74 9.14
CA ASP A 112 -1.75 -3.15 8.72
C ASP A 112 -2.24 -3.30 7.29
N ILE A 113 -1.62 -4.20 6.53
CA ILE A 113 -2.10 -4.60 5.20
C ILE A 113 -2.50 -6.08 5.22
N ASN A 114 -3.79 -6.34 5.41
CA ASN A 114 -4.37 -7.66 5.72
C ASN A 114 -4.84 -8.47 4.48
N GLY A 115 -4.60 -7.93 3.29
CA GLY A 115 -4.83 -8.57 2.00
C GLY A 115 -4.15 -7.75 0.92
N GLN A 116 -3.46 -8.38 -0.02
CA GLN A 116 -2.62 -7.70 -1.01
C GLN A 116 -2.70 -8.41 -2.36
N TYR A 117 -2.51 -7.64 -3.44
CA TYR A 117 -2.46 -8.15 -4.80
C TYR A 117 -3.71 -8.94 -5.22
N ILE A 118 -4.87 -8.61 -4.64
CA ILE A 118 -6.14 -9.27 -4.97
C ILE A 118 -6.63 -8.70 -6.29
N THR A 119 -6.83 -9.57 -7.28
CA THR A 119 -7.37 -9.14 -8.58
C THR A 119 -8.83 -8.68 -8.42
N ASN A 120 -9.16 -7.47 -8.88
CA ASN A 120 -10.54 -6.98 -8.89
C ASN A 120 -11.33 -7.59 -10.05
N LYS A 121 -12.33 -8.43 -9.76
CA LYS A 121 -13.17 -9.07 -10.78
C LYS A 121 -14.32 -8.20 -11.32
N TYR A 122 -14.54 -7.02 -10.76
CA TYR A 122 -15.68 -6.16 -11.12
C TYR A 122 -15.33 -5.11 -12.18
N CYS A 123 -14.06 -4.71 -12.31
CA CYS A 123 -13.60 -3.75 -13.31
C CYS A 123 -12.28 -4.16 -13.96
N LEU A 124 -12.31 -5.31 -14.62
CA LEU A 124 -11.16 -5.91 -15.31
C LEU A 124 -10.46 -4.96 -16.30
N LYS A 125 -11.21 -4.05 -16.94
CA LYS A 125 -10.65 -3.07 -17.88
C LYS A 125 -9.61 -2.15 -17.25
N GLN A 126 -9.72 -1.87 -15.95
CA GLN A 126 -8.82 -0.98 -15.25
C GLN A 126 -7.55 -1.68 -14.76
N ASN A 127 -7.56 -3.03 -14.75
CA ASN A 127 -6.44 -3.87 -14.35
C ASN A 127 -5.75 -3.37 -13.08
N LEU A 128 -6.50 -3.31 -11.97
CA LEU A 128 -5.99 -2.89 -10.66
C LEU A 128 -5.95 -4.07 -9.69
N ALA A 129 -4.89 -4.09 -8.88
CA ALA A 129 -4.73 -4.93 -7.72
C ALA A 129 -5.29 -4.23 -6.47
N LEU A 130 -5.96 -4.99 -5.61
CA LEU A 130 -6.58 -4.50 -4.39
C LEU A 130 -5.75 -4.88 -3.16
N HIS A 131 -5.65 -3.94 -2.23
CA HIS A 131 -4.98 -4.07 -0.95
C HIS A 131 -5.91 -3.60 0.17
N HIS A 132 -6.11 -4.44 1.18
CA HIS A 132 -6.90 -4.12 2.37
C HIS A 132 -6.00 -3.52 3.42
N VAL A 133 -6.27 -2.27 3.79
CA VAL A 133 -5.51 -1.49 4.75
C VAL A 133 -6.37 -1.21 5.97
N ASN A 134 -5.83 -1.42 7.16
CA ASN A 134 -6.47 -1.10 8.42
C ASN A 134 -5.55 -0.18 9.23
N THR A 135 -6.05 0.98 9.63
CA THR A 135 -5.37 1.84 10.60
C THR A 135 -5.72 1.41 12.02
N HIS A 136 -5.00 1.93 13.01
CA HIS A 136 -5.28 1.62 14.43
C HIS A 136 -5.62 2.86 15.25
N GLU A 137 -5.34 4.06 14.72
CA GLU A 137 -5.50 5.33 15.41
C GLU A 137 -5.95 6.40 14.41
N TRP A 138 -6.49 7.51 14.93
CA TRP A 138 -6.61 8.73 14.14
C TRP A 138 -5.21 9.32 13.91
N GLY A 139 -5.03 10.03 12.80
CA GLY A 139 -3.79 10.74 12.53
C GLY A 139 -3.30 10.61 11.10
N SER A 140 -2.03 10.90 10.93
CA SER A 140 -1.40 11.13 9.63
C SER A 140 -0.56 9.91 9.23
N TYR A 141 -0.93 9.28 8.11
CA TYR A 141 -0.31 8.06 7.58
C TYR A 141 0.41 8.37 6.27
N LEU A 142 1.71 8.09 6.23
CA LEU A 142 2.50 8.20 5.01
C LEU A 142 2.39 6.91 4.20
N VAL A 143 1.86 7.03 2.99
CA VAL A 143 1.77 5.98 1.98
C VAL A 143 2.95 6.13 1.02
N GLU A 144 3.76 5.10 0.91
CA GLU A 144 4.81 4.97 -0.11
C GLU A 144 4.32 4.03 -1.23
N LEU A 145 4.47 4.50 -2.47
CA LEU A 145 4.18 3.76 -3.68
C LEU A 145 5.50 3.49 -4.39
N GLN A 146 5.75 2.23 -4.77
CA GLN A 146 6.98 1.83 -5.42
C GLN A 146 6.72 0.98 -6.66
N GLY A 147 7.30 1.36 -7.80
CA GLY A 147 7.15 0.69 -9.09
C GLY A 147 8.35 0.98 -10.00
N LYS A 148 8.13 1.06 -11.32
CA LYS A 148 9.18 1.40 -12.28
C LYS A 148 9.43 2.92 -12.32
N PRO A 149 10.67 3.36 -12.64
CA PRO A 149 10.97 4.77 -12.88
C PRO A 149 10.02 5.41 -13.90
N ASN A 150 9.53 6.62 -13.59
CA ASN A 150 8.64 7.40 -14.47
C ASN A 150 7.34 6.69 -14.89
N GLN A 151 6.92 5.66 -14.14
CA GLN A 151 5.70 4.93 -14.41
C GLN A 151 4.48 5.79 -14.08
N LEU A 152 3.56 5.94 -15.03
CA LEU A 152 2.23 6.46 -14.75
C LEU A 152 1.42 5.39 -14.01
N ILE A 153 0.85 5.77 -12.86
CA ILE A 153 0.01 4.88 -12.06
C ILE A 153 -1.34 5.52 -11.75
N SER A 154 -2.31 4.67 -11.43
CA SER A 154 -3.59 5.07 -10.85
C SER A 154 -3.72 4.45 -9.47
N LEU A 155 -4.01 5.29 -8.48
CA LEU A 155 -4.34 4.85 -7.11
C LEU A 155 -5.77 5.28 -6.79
N ARG A 156 -6.53 4.39 -6.17
CA ARG A 156 -7.88 4.68 -5.68
C ARG A 156 -8.03 4.13 -4.28
N ILE A 157 -8.66 4.89 -3.41
CA ILE A 157 -8.84 4.56 -2.01
C ILE A 157 -10.32 4.72 -1.71
N VAL A 158 -10.94 3.66 -1.22
CA VAL A 158 -12.35 3.64 -0.81
C VAL A 158 -12.47 3.05 0.59
N LYS A 159 -13.56 3.37 1.30
CA LYS A 159 -13.89 2.68 2.55
C LYS A 159 -14.18 1.20 2.26
N GLU A 160 -13.71 0.32 3.14
CA GLU A 160 -14.05 -1.12 3.11
C GLU A 160 -15.49 -1.38 3.54
#